data_AF-A0A8J4AVJ0-F1
#
_entry.id   AF-A0A8J4AVJ0-F1
#
_cell.length_a   1.000
_cell.length_b   1.000
_cell.length_c   1.000
_cell.angle_alpha   90.00
_cell.angle_beta   90.00
_cell.angle_gamma   90.00
#
_symmetry.space_group_name_H-M   'P 1'
#
loop_
_entity.id
_entity.type
_entity.pdbx_description
1 polymer ?
#
loop_
_entity_poly.entity_id
_entity_poly.type
_entity_poly.pdbx_seq_one_letter_code
_entity_poly.pdbx_strand_id
1 'polypeptide(L)'
;MGHAWRVVMENVRQKVGADRTFKATSNARNEAMFKEATEFCTHLRVLERDLRSMHKEIDAKFVNLRNILSSPLPRAFEEGRDGAVPCTEEPKLIGQGVGLEVLQQAANDLKIRLDEDVIKPLRSWLIAYRSVCDRMEKLEALRLELDSRRRTVDSLTEKVDRLDKMQPAPQQKDKHEQELEKMTQLLHHKRSKLTRTMHAYRELEQTVFNSLNTLIKDTGVLRDYTGLSLQILQECYQKGYAAFSTATPLLDYNSTSDNLFTHMQMMDNVPVRVGAPSERSRQPSDRLGARKDGLGLYAPLSDDGGDAGQYGNDQQIQPQMSGYGDMQQAVNPYHGAYQPSPNATRYMTSPSPAAWQNQVVQY
;
A
#
# COMPACT_ATOMS: atom_id res chain seq x y z
N MET A 1 -38.72 13.55 13.61
CA MET A 1 -37.66 12.52 13.55
C MET A 1 -36.65 12.90 12.48
N GLY A 2 -35.40 13.16 12.87
CA GLY A 2 -34.34 13.59 11.95
C GLY A 2 -33.96 12.53 10.91
N HIS A 3 -33.28 12.93 9.84
CA HIS A 3 -32.82 12.03 8.78
C HIS A 3 -31.86 10.96 9.30
N ALA A 4 -30.85 11.35 10.08
CA ALA A 4 -29.87 10.44 10.68
C ALA A 4 -30.52 9.37 11.57
N TRP A 5 -31.50 9.77 12.39
CA TRP A 5 -32.21 8.82 13.26
C TRP A 5 -32.98 7.75 12.48
N ARG A 6 -33.56 8.10 11.32
CA ARG A 6 -34.23 7.11 10.46
C ARG A 6 -33.27 6.06 9.92
N VAL A 7 -32.07 6.47 9.50
CA VAL A 7 -31.02 5.57 9.02
C VAL A 7 -30.57 4.61 10.13
N VAL A 8 -30.31 5.14 11.32
CA VAL A 8 -29.91 4.35 12.50
C VAL A 8 -30.99 3.34 12.88
N MET A 9 -32.25 3.76 12.98
CA MET A 9 -33.37 2.88 13.31
C MET A 9 -33.60 1.79 12.27
N GLU A 10 -33.40 2.11 10.98
CA GLU A 10 -33.51 1.10 9.91
C GLU A 10 -32.38 0.07 10.02
N ASN A 11 -31.14 0.50 10.29
CA ASN A 11 -30.01 -0.41 10.51
C ASN A 11 -30.30 -1.37 11.67
N VAL A 12 -30.76 -0.86 12.81
CA VAL A 12 -31.13 -1.69 13.97
C VAL A 12 -32.26 -2.65 13.60
N ARG A 13 -33.30 -2.17 12.89
CA ARG A 13 -34.43 -3.00 12.48
C ARG A 13 -34.02 -4.14 11.56
N GLN A 14 -33.14 -3.88 10.59
CA GLN A 14 -32.62 -4.90 9.68
C GLN A 14 -31.76 -5.93 10.42
N LYS A 15 -30.92 -5.50 11.37
CA LYS A 15 -30.09 -6.40 12.19
C LYS A 15 -30.91 -7.29 13.13
N VAL A 16 -32.01 -6.78 13.70
CA VAL A 16 -32.87 -7.54 14.62
C VAL A 16 -33.78 -8.53 13.87
N GLY A 17 -33.95 -8.39 12.55
CA GLY A 17 -34.80 -9.28 11.76
C GLY A 17 -36.28 -9.16 12.13
N ALA A 18 -36.71 -7.98 12.61
CA ALA A 18 -38.07 -7.75 13.11
C ALA A 18 -39.17 -7.89 12.05
N ASP A 19 -38.80 -7.93 10.77
CA ASP A 19 -39.75 -8.02 9.66
C ASP A 19 -39.27 -9.05 8.63
N ARG A 20 -39.84 -10.26 8.68
CA ARG A 20 -39.46 -11.39 7.82
C ARG A 20 -39.94 -11.26 6.38
N THR A 21 -40.95 -10.42 6.12
CA THR A 21 -41.51 -10.27 4.76
C THR A 21 -40.78 -9.19 3.97
N PHE A 22 -40.18 -8.20 4.66
CA PHE A 22 -39.41 -7.15 4.01
C PHE A 22 -38.05 -7.64 3.51
N LYS A 23 -37.83 -7.54 2.20
CA LYS A 23 -36.52 -7.79 1.57
C LYS A 23 -35.73 -6.49 1.46
N ALA A 24 -34.65 -6.40 2.23
CA ALA A 24 -33.70 -5.30 2.19
C ALA A 24 -33.10 -5.14 0.79
N THR A 25 -32.77 -3.90 0.42
CA THR A 25 -32.05 -3.63 -0.82
C THR A 25 -30.65 -4.25 -0.70
N SER A 26 -30.24 -5.05 -1.68
CA SER A 26 -28.95 -5.75 -1.68
C SER A 26 -27.83 -4.86 -2.21
N ASN A 27 -26.70 -4.85 -1.50
CA ASN A 27 -25.42 -4.27 -1.95
C ASN A 27 -24.29 -5.33 -1.93
N ALA A 28 -24.65 -6.61 -1.87
CA ALA A 28 -23.72 -7.71 -1.59
C ALA A 28 -22.54 -7.80 -2.58
N ARG A 29 -22.77 -7.43 -3.85
CA ARG A 29 -21.72 -7.42 -4.87
C ARG A 29 -20.60 -6.43 -4.54
N ASN A 30 -20.96 -5.18 -4.22
CA ASN A 30 -19.97 -4.16 -3.92
C ASN A 30 -19.30 -4.44 -2.57
N GLU A 31 -20.03 -4.98 -1.60
CA GLU A 31 -19.47 -5.42 -0.31
C GLU A 31 -18.41 -6.51 -0.48
N ALA A 32 -18.66 -7.52 -1.33
CA ALA A 32 -17.67 -8.56 -1.62
C ALA A 32 -16.41 -7.98 -2.27
N MET A 33 -16.56 -7.16 -3.32
CA MET A 33 -15.45 -6.48 -3.98
C MET A 33 -14.66 -5.58 -3.01
N PHE A 34 -15.36 -4.85 -2.15
CA PHE A 34 -14.74 -3.95 -1.17
C PHE A 34 -14.00 -4.71 -0.07
N LYS A 35 -14.53 -5.87 0.35
CA LYS A 35 -13.84 -6.76 1.32
C LYS A 35 -12.51 -7.24 0.75
N GLU A 36 -12.49 -7.77 -0.47
CA GLU A 36 -11.26 -8.21 -1.13
C GLU A 36 -10.26 -7.05 -1.26
N ALA A 37 -10.71 -5.87 -1.69
CA ALA A 37 -9.86 -4.68 -1.79
C ALA A 37 -9.30 -4.24 -0.41
N THR A 38 -10.05 -4.44 0.68
CA THR A 38 -9.64 -4.10 2.05
C THR A 38 -8.57 -5.05 2.58
N GLU A 39 -8.74 -6.35 2.35
CA GLU A 39 -7.71 -7.35 2.68
C GLU A 39 -6.41 -7.04 1.94
N PHE A 40 -6.52 -6.77 0.63
CA PHE A 40 -5.37 -6.40 -0.19
C PHE A 40 -4.69 -5.09 0.26
N CYS A 41 -5.47 -4.05 0.61
CA CYS A 41 -4.97 -2.79 1.14
C CYS A 41 -4.10 -2.98 2.40
N THR A 42 -4.44 -3.95 3.26
CA THR A 42 -3.67 -4.27 4.47
C THR A 42 -2.27 -4.76 4.10
N HIS A 43 -2.16 -5.66 3.12
CA HIS A 43 -0.86 -6.15 2.63
C HIS A 43 -0.03 -5.04 1.99
N LEU A 44 -0.68 -4.14 1.23
CA LEU A 44 0.01 -3.05 0.54
C LEU A 44 0.65 -2.05 1.51
N ARG A 45 -0.04 -1.72 2.62
CA ARG A 45 0.51 -0.84 3.67
C ARG A 45 1.73 -1.45 4.36
N VAL A 46 1.72 -2.77 4.58
CA VAL A 46 2.86 -3.49 5.14
C VAL A 46 4.05 -3.42 4.17
N LEU A 47 3.82 -3.71 2.89
CA LEU A 47 4.87 -3.62 1.86
C LEU A 47 5.47 -2.21 1.77
N GLU A 48 4.64 -1.15 1.71
CA GLU A 48 5.12 0.23 1.66
C GLU A 48 6.01 0.56 2.86
N ARG A 49 5.57 0.19 4.06
CA ARG A 49 6.32 0.41 5.31
C ARG A 49 7.66 -0.33 5.29
N ASP A 50 7.65 -1.60 4.89
CA ASP A 50 8.83 -2.45 4.91
C ASP A 50 9.86 -1.98 3.89
N LEU A 51 9.43 -1.55 2.68
CA LEU A 51 10.31 -0.93 1.68
C LEU A 51 10.97 0.36 2.18
N ARG A 52 10.21 1.21 2.89
CA ARG A 52 10.78 2.43 3.49
C ARG A 52 11.78 2.12 4.61
N SER A 53 11.51 1.09 5.42
CA SER A 53 12.45 0.63 6.45
C SER A 53 13.74 0.12 5.80
N MET A 54 13.61 -0.72 4.78
CA MET A 54 14.75 -1.29 4.07
C MET A 54 15.63 -0.22 3.43
N HIS A 55 15.03 0.78 2.77
CA HIS A 55 15.78 1.92 2.26
C HIS A 55 16.57 2.65 3.37
N LYS A 56 15.94 2.94 4.51
CA LYS A 56 16.61 3.59 5.65
C LYS A 56 17.77 2.75 6.19
N GLU A 57 17.61 1.43 6.25
CA GLU A 57 18.65 0.51 6.70
C GLU A 57 19.82 0.46 5.71
N ILE A 58 19.55 0.42 4.40
CA ILE A 58 20.59 0.41 3.36
C ILE A 58 21.38 1.72 3.38
N ASP A 59 20.69 2.86 3.46
CA ASP A 59 21.32 4.18 3.56
C ASP A 59 22.27 4.25 4.78
N ALA A 60 21.78 3.83 5.95
CA ALA A 60 22.61 3.76 7.16
C ALA A 60 23.82 2.82 7.02
N LYS A 61 23.66 1.66 6.35
CA LYS A 61 24.78 0.75 6.07
C LYS A 61 25.82 1.41 5.16
N PHE A 62 25.40 2.13 4.14
CA PHE A 62 26.32 2.79 3.19
C PHE A 62 27.07 3.95 3.84
N VAL A 63 26.40 4.73 4.71
CA VAL A 63 27.06 5.74 5.54
C VAL A 63 28.11 5.11 6.46
N ASN A 64 27.78 4.02 7.15
CA ASN A 64 28.72 3.33 8.02
C ASN A 64 29.92 2.75 7.24
N LEU A 65 29.67 2.13 6.08
CA LEU A 65 30.73 1.64 5.20
C LEU A 65 31.65 2.79 4.75
N ARG A 66 31.10 3.92 4.33
CA ARG A 66 31.87 5.11 3.98
C ARG A 66 32.75 5.57 5.14
N ASN A 67 32.21 5.65 6.36
CA ASN A 67 32.96 6.07 7.54
C ASN A 67 34.13 5.12 7.85
N ILE A 68 33.91 3.81 7.75
CA ILE A 68 34.97 2.80 7.94
C ILE A 68 36.04 2.96 6.85
N LEU A 69 35.64 3.04 5.58
CA LEU A 69 36.58 3.14 4.46
C LEU A 69 37.35 4.47 4.44
N SER A 70 36.77 5.53 5.00
CA SER A 70 37.44 6.84 5.16
C SER A 70 38.33 6.91 6.40
N SER A 71 38.30 5.89 7.26
CA SER A 71 39.13 5.87 8.46
C SER A 71 40.57 5.49 8.12
N PRO A 72 41.57 6.05 8.84
CA PRO A 72 42.95 5.63 8.70
C PRO A 72 43.13 4.18 9.18
N LEU A 73 44.00 3.43 8.51
CA LEU A 73 44.44 2.13 8.95
C LEU A 73 45.13 2.26 10.32
N PRO A 74 44.84 1.37 11.28
CA PRO A 74 45.59 1.29 12.52
C PRO A 74 47.09 1.13 12.24
N ARG A 75 47.92 1.92 12.94
CA ARG A 75 49.37 1.92 12.78
C ARG A 75 50.04 1.15 13.91
N ALA A 76 51.12 0.43 13.58
CA ALA A 76 52.07 -0.06 14.57
C ALA A 76 52.94 1.10 15.06
N PHE A 77 53.39 1.01 16.31
CA PHE A 77 54.27 1.99 16.93
C PHE A 77 55.47 1.28 17.53
N GLU A 78 56.64 1.90 17.40
CA GLU A 78 57.90 1.50 18.02
C GLU A 78 58.28 2.47 19.14
N GLU A 79 59.06 2.00 20.10
CA GLU A 79 59.54 2.83 21.21
C GLU A 79 60.73 3.69 20.73
N GLY A 80 60.47 4.98 20.51
CA GLY A 80 61.48 5.98 20.17
C GLY A 80 62.07 6.66 21.42
N ARG A 81 63.07 7.52 21.20
CA ARG A 81 63.76 8.25 22.27
C ARG A 81 62.83 9.15 23.11
N ASP A 82 61.76 9.64 22.49
CA ASP A 82 60.77 10.54 23.10
C ASP A 82 59.38 9.89 23.24
N GLY A 83 59.31 8.55 23.22
CA GLY A 83 58.07 7.77 23.33
C GLY A 83 57.68 7.04 22.05
N ALA A 84 56.41 6.63 21.95
CA ALA A 84 55.92 5.81 20.83
C ALA A 84 55.93 6.59 19.49
N VAL A 85 56.60 6.05 18.48
CA VAL A 85 56.72 6.60 17.12
C VAL A 85 56.07 5.64 16.13
N PRO A 86 55.22 6.10 15.20
CA PRO A 86 54.57 5.20 14.24
C PRO A 86 55.59 4.57 13.28
N CYS A 87 55.47 3.27 13.02
CA CYS A 87 56.34 2.54 12.09
C CYS A 87 56.18 3.01 10.62
N THR A 88 55.04 3.63 10.30
CA THR A 88 54.75 4.20 8.98
C THR A 88 54.52 5.71 9.08
N GLU A 89 55.22 6.47 8.23
CA GLU A 89 55.15 7.93 8.24
C GLU A 89 53.77 8.44 7.81
N GLU A 90 53.23 7.92 6.70
CA GLU A 90 51.93 8.35 6.17
C GLU A 90 50.77 7.43 6.60
N PRO A 91 49.67 8.00 7.13
CA PRO A 91 48.47 7.24 7.43
C PRO A 91 47.78 6.82 6.12
N LYS A 92 47.79 5.52 5.83
CA LYS A 92 47.02 4.92 4.73
C LYS A 92 45.54 4.82 5.13
N LEU A 93 44.61 5.04 4.22
CA LEU A 93 43.17 4.86 4.47
C LEU A 93 42.76 3.40 4.24
N ILE A 94 41.76 2.92 5.00
CA ILE A 94 41.23 1.56 4.84
C ILE A 94 40.67 1.36 3.41
N GLY A 95 39.92 2.34 2.91
CA GLY A 95 39.29 2.31 1.60
C GLY A 95 40.12 2.94 0.49
N GLN A 96 41.45 2.96 0.59
CA GLN A 96 42.29 3.50 -0.47
C GLN A 96 41.97 2.83 -1.82
N GLY A 97 41.62 3.64 -2.84
CA GLY A 97 41.21 3.16 -4.17
C GLY A 97 39.72 2.78 -4.31
N VAL A 98 38.94 2.80 -3.23
CA VAL A 98 37.49 2.56 -3.27
C VAL A 98 36.76 3.84 -3.67
N GLY A 99 35.83 3.73 -4.62
CA GLY A 99 34.99 4.85 -5.06
C GLY A 99 33.92 5.23 -4.05
N LEU A 100 34.27 5.93 -2.97
CA LEU A 100 33.34 6.29 -1.88
C LEU A 100 32.11 7.09 -2.37
N GLU A 101 32.28 7.95 -3.37
CA GLU A 101 31.18 8.70 -3.96
C GLU A 101 30.19 7.81 -4.71
N VAL A 102 30.65 6.67 -5.25
CA VAL A 102 29.79 5.68 -5.90
C VAL A 102 28.86 5.01 -4.88
N LEU A 103 29.32 4.76 -3.65
CA LEU A 103 28.47 4.25 -2.56
C LEU A 103 27.35 5.25 -2.27
N GLN A 104 27.69 6.52 -2.07
CA GLN A 104 26.68 7.55 -1.78
C GLN A 104 25.70 7.72 -2.94
N GLN A 105 26.19 7.70 -4.19
CA GLN A 105 25.35 7.79 -5.37
C GLN A 105 24.39 6.59 -5.47
N ALA A 106 24.85 5.38 -5.17
CA ALA A 106 24.01 4.19 -5.20
C ALA A 106 22.85 4.26 -4.18
N ALA A 107 23.11 4.76 -2.95
CA ALA A 107 22.05 4.99 -1.96
C ALA A 107 21.05 6.08 -2.41
N ASN A 108 21.54 7.17 -2.99
CA ASN A 108 20.68 8.24 -3.51
C ASN A 108 19.82 7.77 -4.68
N ASP A 109 20.38 7.00 -5.61
CA ASP A 109 19.66 6.42 -6.74
C ASP A 109 18.57 5.45 -6.26
N LEU A 110 18.88 4.60 -5.27
CA LEU A 110 17.89 3.72 -4.62
C LEU A 110 16.73 4.54 -4.06
N LYS A 111 17.02 5.60 -3.30
CA LYS A 111 16.00 6.46 -2.70
C LYS A 111 15.05 7.03 -3.75
N ILE A 112 15.62 7.66 -4.78
CA ILE A 112 14.83 8.33 -5.83
C ILE A 112 13.97 7.32 -6.56
N ARG A 113 14.57 6.22 -7.05
CA ARG A 113 13.83 5.24 -7.84
C ARG A 113 12.80 4.48 -7.03
N LEU A 114 13.13 4.09 -5.79
CA LEU A 114 12.15 3.42 -4.94
C LEU A 114 10.96 4.34 -4.63
N ASP A 115 11.21 5.63 -4.37
CA ASP A 115 10.12 6.58 -4.09
C ASP A 115 9.25 6.83 -5.33
N GLU A 116 9.85 7.17 -6.47
CA GLU A 116 9.15 7.52 -7.72
C GLU A 116 8.46 6.32 -8.36
N ASP A 117 9.19 5.21 -8.54
CA ASP A 117 8.74 4.10 -9.37
C ASP A 117 7.87 3.09 -8.60
N VAL A 118 7.95 3.08 -7.27
CA VAL A 118 7.26 2.10 -6.42
C VAL A 118 6.36 2.78 -5.39
N ILE A 119 6.92 3.54 -4.44
CA ILE A 119 6.16 4.06 -3.29
C ILE A 119 5.05 5.03 -3.72
N LYS A 120 5.31 5.97 -4.64
CA LYS A 120 4.29 6.90 -5.12
C LYS A 120 3.10 6.20 -5.79
N PRO A 121 3.29 5.24 -6.71
CA PRO A 121 2.19 4.42 -7.22
C PRO A 121 1.41 3.67 -6.13
N LEU A 122 2.09 3.05 -5.16
CA LEU A 122 1.42 2.38 -4.04
C LEU A 122 0.52 3.33 -3.26
N ARG A 123 1.01 4.55 -2.96
CA ARG A 123 0.24 5.60 -2.28
C ARG A 123 -0.94 6.08 -3.11
N SER A 124 -0.76 6.24 -4.42
CA SER A 124 -1.84 6.62 -5.33
C SER A 124 -2.98 5.61 -5.27
N TRP A 125 -2.66 4.30 -5.27
CA TRP A 125 -3.65 3.24 -5.10
C TRP A 125 -4.35 3.33 -3.72
N LEU A 126 -3.59 3.55 -2.65
CA LEU A 126 -4.15 3.71 -1.29
C LEU A 126 -5.09 4.92 -1.15
N ILE A 127 -4.80 6.03 -1.83
CA ILE A 127 -5.66 7.22 -1.88
C ILE A 127 -6.96 6.90 -2.65
N ALA A 128 -6.87 6.18 -3.77
CA ALA A 128 -8.05 5.74 -4.51
C ALA A 128 -8.92 4.80 -3.66
N TYR A 129 -8.31 3.85 -2.94
CA TYR A 129 -9.01 2.99 -1.99
C TYR A 129 -9.75 3.78 -0.91
N ARG A 130 -9.12 4.78 -0.28
CA ARG A 130 -9.79 5.66 0.71
C ARG A 130 -11.00 6.36 0.11
N SER A 131 -10.87 6.88 -1.10
CA SER A 131 -11.99 7.52 -1.81
C SER A 131 -13.17 6.56 -2.07
N VAL A 132 -12.88 5.27 -2.30
CA VAL A 132 -13.91 4.22 -2.43
C VAL A 132 -14.55 3.89 -1.09
N CYS A 133 -13.78 3.84 0.00
CA CYS A 133 -14.28 3.66 1.37
C CYS A 133 -15.36 4.71 1.70
N ASP A 134 -15.06 6.00 1.49
CA ASP A 134 -16.01 7.09 1.74
C ASP A 134 -17.30 6.96 0.90
N ARG A 135 -17.19 6.49 -0.35
CA ARG A 135 -18.35 6.29 -1.23
C ARG A 135 -19.17 5.07 -0.82
N MET A 136 -18.53 4.00 -0.35
CA MET A 136 -19.20 2.82 0.19
C MET A 136 -20.04 3.17 1.42
N GLU A 137 -19.50 3.98 2.33
CA GLU A 137 -20.24 4.46 3.51
C GLU A 137 -21.47 5.29 3.12
N LYS A 138 -21.30 6.21 2.16
CA LYS A 138 -22.42 7.01 1.61
C LYS A 138 -23.48 6.14 0.93
N LEU A 139 -23.04 5.13 0.19
CA LEU A 139 -23.93 4.17 -0.47
C LEU A 139 -24.76 3.39 0.55
N GLU A 140 -24.15 2.93 1.63
CA GLU A 140 -24.85 2.20 2.70
C GLU A 140 -25.86 3.10 3.43
N ALA A 141 -25.51 4.35 3.73
CA ALA A 141 -26.45 5.31 4.30
C ALA A 141 -27.66 5.55 3.38
N LEU A 142 -27.43 5.63 2.07
CA LEU A 142 -28.48 5.83 1.06
C LEU A 142 -29.35 4.58 0.87
N ARG A 143 -28.75 3.39 0.96
CA ARG A 143 -29.46 2.09 0.95
C ARG A 143 -30.44 1.99 2.13
N LEU A 144 -29.98 2.33 3.33
CA LEU A 144 -30.80 2.36 4.53
C LEU A 144 -31.92 3.40 4.42
N GLU A 145 -31.65 4.57 3.85
CA GLU A 145 -32.70 5.56 3.60
C GLU A 145 -33.74 5.04 2.60
N LEU A 146 -33.30 4.40 1.50
CA LEU A 146 -34.18 3.81 0.51
C LEU A 146 -35.13 2.80 1.16
N ASP A 147 -34.60 1.87 1.95
CA ASP A 147 -35.40 0.85 2.64
C ASP A 147 -36.37 1.47 3.66
N SER A 148 -35.94 2.46 4.43
CA SER A 148 -36.81 3.22 5.33
C SER A 148 -37.98 3.89 4.59
N ARG A 149 -37.71 4.46 3.39
CA ARG A 149 -38.75 5.07 2.54
C ARG A 149 -39.68 4.03 1.93
N ARG A 150 -39.18 2.87 1.49
CA ARG A 150 -40.00 1.75 1.00
C ARG A 150 -41.02 1.33 2.05
N ARG A 151 -40.57 1.07 3.28
CA ARG A 151 -41.44 0.73 4.41
C ARG A 151 -42.49 1.80 4.72
N THR A 152 -42.11 3.07 4.64
CA THR A 152 -43.04 4.18 4.86
C THR A 152 -44.13 4.21 3.79
N VAL A 153 -43.77 3.99 2.53
CA VAL A 153 -44.72 3.94 1.41
C VAL A 153 -45.63 2.70 1.52
N ASP A 154 -45.08 1.55 1.88
CA ASP A 154 -45.85 0.31 2.08
C ASP A 154 -46.89 0.50 3.21
N SER A 155 -46.45 1.01 4.36
CA SER A 155 -47.35 1.29 5.50
C SER A 155 -48.44 2.32 5.18
N LEU A 156 -48.13 3.35 4.39
CA LEU A 156 -49.13 4.33 3.95
C LEU A 156 -50.09 3.75 2.91
N THR A 157 -49.61 2.88 2.02
CA THR A 157 -50.45 2.18 1.04
C THR A 157 -51.45 1.30 1.77
N GLU A 158 -51.02 0.49 2.75
CA GLU A 158 -51.91 -0.31 3.58
C GLU A 158 -52.93 0.51 4.38
N LYS A 159 -52.59 1.76 4.76
CA LYS A 159 -53.52 2.65 5.47
C LYS A 159 -54.58 3.22 4.52
N VAL A 160 -54.16 3.66 3.34
CA VAL A 160 -55.08 4.12 2.29
C VAL A 160 -56.02 2.99 1.88
N ASP A 161 -55.49 1.79 1.62
CA ASP A 161 -56.29 0.62 1.23
C ASP A 161 -57.28 0.20 2.34
N ARG A 162 -56.93 0.41 3.62
CA ARG A 162 -57.84 0.15 4.74
C ARG A 162 -58.94 1.19 4.85
N LEU A 163 -58.61 2.48 4.70
CA LEU A 163 -59.58 3.55 4.72
C LEU A 163 -60.57 3.40 3.56
N ASP A 164 -60.08 3.13 2.35
CA ASP A 164 -60.90 2.94 1.16
C ASP A 164 -61.91 1.77 1.30
N LYS A 165 -61.53 0.71 2.00
CA LYS A 165 -62.40 -0.45 2.29
C LYS A 165 -63.36 -0.24 3.47
N MET A 166 -63.13 0.76 4.32
CA MET A 166 -64.00 1.03 5.46
C MET A 166 -65.24 1.81 5.01
N GLN A 167 -66.43 1.30 5.33
CA GLN A 167 -67.67 2.00 5.02
C GLN A 167 -67.94 3.09 6.07
N PRO A 168 -67.94 4.39 5.71
CA PRO A 168 -68.18 5.45 6.69
C PRO A 168 -69.66 5.52 7.08
N ALA A 169 -69.93 5.84 8.35
CA ALA A 169 -71.28 6.18 8.78
C ALA A 169 -71.78 7.45 8.03
N PRO A 170 -73.10 7.58 7.76
CA PRO A 170 -73.64 8.71 6.97
C PRO A 170 -73.23 10.09 7.50
N GLN A 171 -73.10 10.24 8.82
CA GLN A 171 -72.73 11.49 9.49
C GLN A 171 -71.21 11.79 9.46
N GLN A 172 -70.37 10.83 9.06
CA GLN A 172 -68.90 10.96 9.02
C GLN A 172 -68.33 10.92 7.60
N LYS A 173 -69.19 10.82 6.57
CA LYS A 173 -68.77 10.66 5.18
C LYS A 173 -67.79 11.74 4.73
N ASP A 174 -68.12 13.02 4.96
CA ASP A 174 -67.28 14.15 4.54
C ASP A 174 -65.90 14.14 5.25
N LYS A 175 -65.87 13.77 6.53
CA LYS A 175 -64.61 13.66 7.30
C LYS A 175 -63.73 12.52 6.79
N HIS A 176 -64.36 11.38 6.47
CA HIS A 176 -63.68 10.22 5.92
C HIS A 176 -63.07 10.52 4.54
N GLU A 177 -63.83 11.20 3.68
CA GLU A 177 -63.35 11.61 2.35
C GLU A 177 -62.16 12.57 2.44
N GLN A 178 -62.22 13.56 3.34
CA GLN A 178 -61.09 14.47 3.61
C GLN A 178 -59.86 13.73 4.15
N GLU A 179 -60.04 12.75 5.04
CA GLU A 179 -58.93 11.95 5.56
C GLU A 179 -58.29 11.08 4.46
N LEU A 180 -59.12 10.46 3.61
CA LEU A 180 -58.67 9.66 2.48
C LEU A 180 -57.89 10.50 1.48
N GLU A 181 -58.38 11.70 1.13
CA GLU A 181 -57.68 12.61 0.24
C GLU A 181 -56.32 13.04 0.83
N LYS A 182 -56.31 13.44 2.10
CA LYS A 182 -55.07 13.83 2.80
C LYS A 182 -54.05 12.70 2.85
N MET A 183 -54.49 11.46 3.11
CA MET A 183 -53.61 10.29 3.12
C MET A 183 -53.09 9.96 1.71
N THR A 184 -53.93 10.12 0.69
CA THR A 184 -53.55 9.93 -0.72
C THR A 184 -52.51 10.95 -1.18
N GLN A 185 -52.71 12.23 -0.86
CA GLN A 185 -51.73 13.28 -1.14
C GLN A 185 -50.40 13.03 -0.41
N LEU A 186 -50.44 12.60 0.86
CA LEU A 186 -49.25 12.25 1.62
C LEU A 186 -48.53 11.04 1.01
N LEU A 187 -49.27 10.00 0.62
CA LEU A 187 -48.73 8.83 -0.05
C LEU A 187 -48.04 9.20 -1.36
N HIS A 188 -48.66 10.06 -2.18
CA HIS A 188 -48.06 10.58 -3.40
C HIS A 188 -46.72 11.29 -3.12
N HIS A 189 -46.68 12.20 -2.16
CA HIS A 189 -45.45 12.89 -1.75
C HIS A 189 -44.35 11.92 -1.29
N LYS A 190 -44.70 10.89 -0.51
CA LYS A 190 -43.74 9.87 -0.07
C LYS A 190 -43.26 9.00 -1.22
N ARG A 191 -44.12 8.67 -2.20
CA ARG A 191 -43.73 7.97 -3.43
C ARG A 191 -42.75 8.79 -4.26
N SER A 192 -43.01 10.08 -4.49
CA SER A 192 -42.06 10.97 -5.19
C SER A 192 -40.70 11.01 -4.50
N LYS A 193 -40.70 11.07 -3.16
CA LYS A 193 -39.49 10.99 -2.33
C LYS A 193 -38.77 9.65 -2.49
N LEU A 194 -39.49 8.53 -2.44
CA LEU A 194 -38.93 7.20 -2.66
C LEU A 194 -38.26 7.11 -4.04
N THR A 195 -38.94 7.55 -5.11
CA THR A 195 -38.40 7.54 -6.47
C THR A 195 -37.08 8.31 -6.58
N ARG A 196 -37.01 9.52 -6.01
CA ARG A 196 -35.76 10.32 -6.01
C ARG A 196 -34.61 9.60 -5.29
N THR A 197 -34.87 9.01 -4.12
CA THR A 197 -33.85 8.26 -3.36
C THR A 197 -33.42 6.99 -4.11
N MET A 198 -34.35 6.32 -4.79
CA MET A 198 -34.05 5.14 -5.60
C MET A 198 -33.13 5.48 -6.78
N HIS A 199 -33.35 6.60 -7.47
CA HIS A 199 -32.45 7.05 -8.53
C HIS A 199 -31.06 7.38 -7.99
N ALA A 200 -30.98 8.17 -6.92
CA ALA A 200 -29.71 8.52 -6.29
C ALA A 200 -28.94 7.27 -5.82
N TYR A 201 -29.63 6.26 -5.27
CA TYR A 201 -29.02 4.99 -4.87
C TYR A 201 -28.40 4.29 -6.08
N ARG A 202 -29.14 4.13 -7.17
CA ARG A 202 -28.65 3.44 -8.38
C ARG A 202 -27.44 4.15 -9.01
N GLU A 203 -27.47 5.48 -9.06
CA GLU A 203 -26.35 6.28 -9.60
C GLU A 203 -25.08 6.13 -8.75
N LEU A 204 -25.21 6.21 -7.42
CA LEU A 204 -24.08 6.03 -6.52
C LEU A 204 -23.58 4.58 -6.51
N GLU A 205 -24.48 3.60 -6.53
CA GLU A 205 -24.16 2.17 -6.61
C GLU A 205 -23.34 1.85 -7.86
N GLN A 206 -23.75 2.36 -9.02
CA GLN A 206 -23.02 2.19 -10.27
C GLN A 206 -21.65 2.87 -10.23
N THR A 207 -21.58 4.06 -9.63
CA THR A 207 -20.31 4.80 -9.47
C THR A 207 -19.33 4.05 -8.57
N VAL A 208 -19.81 3.51 -7.45
CA VAL A 208 -19.04 2.68 -6.52
C VAL A 208 -18.57 1.41 -7.22
N PHE A 209 -19.46 0.71 -7.92
CA PHE A 209 -19.12 -0.49 -8.68
C PHE A 209 -18.00 -0.22 -9.71
N ASN A 210 -18.14 0.84 -10.51
CA ASN A 210 -17.13 1.21 -11.49
C ASN A 210 -15.79 1.55 -10.81
N SER A 211 -15.82 2.26 -9.69
CA SER A 211 -14.62 2.63 -8.93
C SER A 211 -13.91 1.40 -8.36
N LEU A 212 -14.66 0.46 -7.78
CA LEU A 212 -14.13 -0.81 -7.26
C LEU A 212 -13.55 -1.67 -8.38
N ASN A 213 -14.24 -1.76 -9.52
CA ASN A 213 -13.76 -2.51 -10.67
C ASN A 213 -12.43 -1.96 -11.21
N THR A 214 -12.29 -0.64 -11.31
CA THR A 214 -11.02 0.00 -11.67
C THR A 214 -9.94 -0.30 -10.62
N LEU A 215 -10.25 -0.09 -9.33
CA LEU A 215 -9.29 -0.31 -8.24
C LEU A 215 -8.76 -1.75 -8.21
N ILE A 216 -9.64 -2.73 -8.43
CA ILE A 216 -9.29 -4.15 -8.51
C ILE A 216 -8.44 -4.44 -9.75
N LYS A 217 -8.77 -3.89 -10.92
CA LYS A 217 -7.94 -4.07 -12.13
C LYS A 217 -6.54 -3.49 -11.94
N ASP A 218 -6.42 -2.34 -11.28
CA ASP A 218 -5.14 -1.70 -11.01
C ASP A 218 -4.24 -2.56 -10.09
N THR A 219 -4.79 -3.53 -9.36
CA THR A 219 -3.98 -4.48 -8.57
C THR A 219 -3.06 -5.35 -9.41
N GLY A 220 -3.38 -5.57 -10.69
CA GLY A 220 -2.54 -6.36 -11.59
C GLY A 220 -1.15 -5.74 -11.80
N VAL A 221 -1.07 -4.40 -11.83
CA VAL A 221 0.18 -3.65 -11.98
C VAL A 221 1.01 -3.67 -10.70
N LEU A 222 0.37 -3.90 -9.53
CA LEU A 222 1.07 -3.92 -8.24
C LEU A 222 2.03 -5.09 -8.10
N ARG A 223 1.76 -6.22 -8.78
CA ARG A 223 2.71 -7.32 -8.90
C ARG A 223 4.03 -6.83 -9.51
N ASP A 224 3.94 -6.01 -10.54
CA ASP A 224 5.10 -5.51 -11.26
C ASP A 224 5.90 -4.53 -10.38
N TYR A 225 5.25 -3.73 -9.52
CA TYR A 225 5.96 -2.88 -8.55
C TYR A 225 6.74 -3.66 -7.50
N THR A 226 6.23 -4.80 -7.04
CA THR A 226 6.99 -5.68 -6.14
C THR A 226 8.24 -6.21 -6.83
N GLY A 227 8.12 -6.69 -8.07
CA GLY A 227 9.27 -7.12 -8.88
C GLY A 227 10.28 -5.99 -9.10
N LEU A 228 9.78 -4.79 -9.45
CA LEU A 228 10.60 -3.60 -9.66
C LEU A 228 11.34 -3.18 -8.38
N SER A 229 10.70 -3.30 -7.21
CA SER A 229 11.36 -2.98 -5.94
C SER A 229 12.57 -3.87 -5.67
N LEU A 230 12.45 -5.18 -5.94
CA LEU A 230 13.56 -6.12 -5.80
C LEU A 230 14.68 -5.84 -6.80
N GLN A 231 14.32 -5.49 -8.04
CA GLN A 231 15.28 -5.10 -9.06
C GLN A 231 16.05 -3.83 -8.65
N ILE A 232 15.37 -2.78 -8.18
CA ILE A 232 16.01 -1.54 -7.72
C ILE A 232 16.98 -1.83 -6.56
N LEU A 233 16.59 -2.69 -5.62
CA LEU A 233 17.46 -3.11 -4.52
C LEU A 233 18.70 -3.86 -5.02
N GLN A 234 18.53 -4.81 -5.95
CA GLN A 234 19.64 -5.53 -6.56
C GLN A 234 20.62 -4.57 -7.26
N GLU A 235 20.10 -3.62 -8.04
CA GLU A 235 20.92 -2.63 -8.75
C GLU A 235 21.68 -1.72 -7.78
N CYS A 236 21.08 -1.34 -6.64
CA CYS A 236 21.77 -0.60 -5.58
C CYS A 236 22.98 -1.37 -5.04
N TYR A 237 22.81 -2.66 -4.72
CA TYR A 237 23.92 -3.48 -4.23
C TYR A 237 24.99 -3.72 -5.29
N GLN A 238 24.60 -3.92 -6.56
CA GLN A 238 25.55 -4.06 -7.66
C GLN A 238 26.38 -2.79 -7.87
N LYS A 239 25.75 -1.61 -7.87
CA LYS A 239 26.46 -0.32 -7.94
C LYS A 239 27.39 -0.12 -6.73
N GLY A 240 26.92 -0.47 -5.53
CA GLY A 240 27.73 -0.42 -4.33
C GLY A 240 28.95 -1.33 -4.39
N TYR A 241 28.79 -2.54 -4.93
CA TYR A 241 29.89 -3.48 -5.14
C TYR A 241 30.91 -2.99 -6.18
N ALA A 242 30.44 -2.36 -7.26
CA ALA A 242 31.32 -1.81 -8.31
C ALA A 242 32.28 -0.73 -7.77
N ALA A 243 31.95 -0.05 -6.67
CA ALA A 243 32.84 0.89 -5.99
C ALA A 243 34.16 0.25 -5.52
N PHE A 244 34.19 -1.06 -5.30
CA PHE A 244 35.37 -1.82 -4.90
C PHE A 244 36.16 -2.37 -6.09
N SER A 245 35.58 -2.40 -7.31
CA SER A 245 36.27 -2.93 -8.50
C SER A 245 37.40 -2.01 -8.99
N THR A 246 37.43 -0.75 -8.56
CA THR A 246 38.53 0.19 -8.81
C THR A 246 39.62 0.13 -7.74
N ALA A 247 39.41 -0.63 -6.66
CA ALA A 247 40.37 -0.70 -5.57
C ALA A 247 41.64 -1.38 -6.06
N THR A 248 42.73 -0.63 -6.12
CA THR A 248 44.06 -1.22 -6.28
C THR A 248 44.31 -2.06 -5.04
N PRO A 249 44.64 -3.36 -5.17
CA PRO A 249 44.94 -4.18 -4.00
C PRO A 249 46.08 -3.51 -3.21
N LEU A 250 45.93 -3.46 -1.88
CA LEU A 250 46.97 -3.00 -0.96
C LEU A 250 48.13 -4.01 -0.96
N LEU A 251 48.90 -4.02 -2.05
CA LEU A 251 49.97 -4.98 -2.34
C LEU A 251 51.09 -5.00 -1.28
N ASP A 252 51.23 -3.93 -0.49
CA ASP A 252 52.28 -3.81 0.53
C ASP A 252 51.93 -4.44 1.87
N TYR A 253 50.67 -4.83 2.10
CA TYR A 253 50.33 -5.59 3.28
C TYR A 253 50.52 -7.08 2.96
N ASN A 254 51.60 -7.67 3.50
CA ASN A 254 51.73 -9.13 3.63
C ASN A 254 50.57 -9.63 4.47
N SER A 255 49.42 -9.81 3.82
CA SER A 255 48.21 -10.24 4.48
C SER A 255 48.40 -11.70 4.85
N THR A 256 48.32 -12.01 6.14
CA THR A 256 48.18 -13.39 6.63
C THR A 256 47.00 -14.12 5.98
N SER A 257 46.09 -13.42 5.29
CA SER A 257 45.01 -14.03 4.50
C SER A 257 45.51 -14.83 3.29
N ASP A 258 46.61 -14.44 2.63
CA ASP A 258 47.16 -15.22 1.50
C ASP A 258 47.76 -16.54 1.98
N ASN A 259 48.32 -16.55 3.19
CA ASN A 259 48.74 -17.78 3.86
C ASN A 259 47.53 -18.64 4.32
N LEU A 260 46.41 -18.03 4.70
CA LEU A 260 45.18 -18.76 5.10
C LEU A 260 44.44 -19.38 3.92
N PHE A 261 44.32 -18.68 2.79
CA PHE A 261 43.71 -19.23 1.57
C PHE A 261 44.55 -20.35 0.98
N THR A 262 45.87 -20.20 1.01
CA THR A 262 46.81 -21.25 0.57
C THR A 262 46.80 -22.44 1.54
N HIS A 263 46.65 -22.21 2.86
CA HIS A 263 46.59 -23.30 3.84
C HIS A 263 45.26 -24.07 3.80
N MET A 264 44.12 -23.42 3.51
CA MET A 264 42.83 -24.11 3.34
C MET A 264 42.80 -25.00 2.09
N GLN A 265 43.42 -24.58 0.98
CA GLN A 265 43.55 -25.44 -0.22
C GLN A 265 44.38 -26.70 0.03
N MET A 266 45.27 -26.71 1.03
CA MET A 266 46.03 -27.92 1.41
C MET A 266 45.30 -28.83 2.40
N MET A 267 44.14 -28.40 2.94
CA MET A 267 43.30 -29.23 3.83
C MET A 267 42.23 -30.05 3.08
N ASP A 268 42.01 -29.77 1.78
CA ASP A 268 41.08 -30.53 0.92
C ASP A 268 41.59 -31.94 0.53
N ASN A 269 42.79 -32.33 0.98
CA ASN A 269 43.35 -33.67 0.79
C ASN A 269 43.35 -34.56 2.04
N VAL A 270 42.58 -34.19 3.08
CA VAL A 270 42.37 -35.09 4.22
C VAL A 270 41.21 -36.05 3.89
N PRO A 271 41.44 -37.37 3.80
CA PRO A 271 40.37 -38.33 3.55
C PRO A 271 39.33 -38.25 4.66
N VAL A 272 38.10 -37.90 4.28
CA VAL A 272 36.92 -37.86 5.14
C VAL A 272 36.71 -39.25 5.73
N ARG A 273 37.05 -39.42 7.01
CA ARG A 273 36.73 -40.61 7.78
C ARG A 273 35.24 -40.54 8.11
N VAL A 274 34.44 -41.37 7.44
CA VAL A 274 33.00 -41.54 7.68
C VAL A 274 32.80 -42.01 9.13
N GLY A 275 32.50 -41.07 10.01
CA GLY A 275 32.09 -41.32 11.39
C GLY A 275 30.62 -41.70 11.43
N ALA A 276 30.33 -42.84 12.07
CA ALA A 276 29.00 -43.41 12.24
C ALA A 276 28.02 -42.44 12.93
N PRO A 277 26.71 -42.51 12.61
CA PRO A 277 25.71 -41.63 13.20
C PRO A 277 25.48 -41.97 14.67
N SER A 278 25.71 -40.99 15.55
CA SER A 278 25.33 -41.06 16.96
C SER A 278 23.85 -40.66 17.10
N GLU A 279 23.01 -41.64 17.43
CA GLU A 279 21.64 -41.44 17.89
C GLU A 279 21.64 -40.62 19.18
N ARG A 280 21.18 -39.36 19.11
CA ARG A 280 20.81 -38.60 20.30
C ARG A 280 19.32 -38.32 20.29
N SER A 281 18.64 -39.16 21.06
CA SER A 281 17.25 -39.10 21.48
C SER A 281 16.82 -37.66 21.85
N ARG A 282 15.83 -37.13 21.14
CA ARG A 282 15.09 -35.92 21.53
C ARG A 282 13.70 -36.36 22.03
N GLN A 283 13.46 -36.17 23.32
CA GLN A 283 12.16 -36.31 23.93
C GLN A 283 11.20 -35.20 23.45
N PRO A 284 9.90 -35.50 23.28
CA PRO A 284 8.88 -34.52 22.99
C PRO A 284 8.42 -33.85 24.29
N SER A 285 8.35 -32.51 24.30
CA SER A 285 7.61 -31.79 25.34
C SER A 285 6.24 -31.41 24.80
N ASP A 286 5.25 -32.13 25.30
CA ASP A 286 3.85 -31.72 25.28
C ASP A 286 3.68 -30.41 26.05
N ARG A 287 3.08 -29.40 25.41
CA ARG A 287 2.22 -28.46 26.15
C ARG A 287 1.12 -27.88 25.27
N LEU A 288 -0.04 -28.49 25.48
CA LEU A 288 -1.37 -28.00 25.17
C LEU A 288 -1.57 -26.57 25.73
N GLY A 289 -2.11 -25.71 24.88
CA GLY A 289 -2.51 -24.34 25.23
C GLY A 289 -3.54 -23.82 24.24
N ALA A 290 -4.71 -24.46 24.20
CA ALA A 290 -5.87 -23.99 23.48
C ALA A 290 -6.29 -22.59 23.97
N ARG A 291 -6.33 -21.61 23.06
CA ARG A 291 -7.23 -20.46 23.19
C ARG A 291 -8.00 -20.27 21.91
N LYS A 292 -9.31 -20.32 22.12
CA LYS A 292 -10.42 -20.26 21.19
C LYS A 292 -10.96 -18.83 21.20
N ASP A 293 -11.47 -18.41 20.03
CA ASP A 293 -12.44 -17.34 19.80
C ASP A 293 -11.98 -15.87 19.87
N GLY A 294 -12.26 -15.14 18.78
CA GLY A 294 -12.32 -13.68 18.80
C GLY A 294 -11.98 -12.93 17.51
N LEU A 295 -12.56 -13.31 16.36
CA LEU A 295 -12.57 -12.50 15.13
C LEU A 295 -13.40 -11.23 15.36
N GLY A 296 -12.77 -10.21 15.98
CA GLY A 296 -13.28 -8.86 16.09
C GLY A 296 -12.68 -8.00 14.98
N LEU A 297 -13.44 -7.80 13.90
CA LEU A 297 -13.21 -6.73 12.92
C LEU A 297 -13.47 -5.38 13.61
N TYR A 298 -12.46 -4.87 14.31
CA TYR A 298 -12.42 -3.48 14.74
C TYR A 298 -11.63 -2.67 13.73
N ALA A 299 -12.29 -1.68 13.15
CA ALA A 299 -11.67 -0.59 12.41
C ALA A 299 -10.54 0.02 13.27
N PRO A 300 -9.36 0.30 12.71
CA PRO A 300 -8.37 1.08 13.43
C PRO A 300 -8.90 2.51 13.57
N LEU A 301 -9.11 2.92 14.81
CA LEU A 301 -9.20 4.31 15.22
C LEU A 301 -7.99 5.05 14.63
N SER A 302 -8.27 5.99 13.73
CA SER A 302 -7.33 7.00 13.29
C SER A 302 -7.04 7.94 14.47
N ASP A 303 -5.96 7.64 15.18
CA ASP A 303 -5.25 8.57 16.04
C ASP A 303 -4.02 9.03 15.26
N ASP A 304 -4.16 10.16 14.56
CA ASP A 304 -3.01 10.90 14.02
C ASP A 304 -3.31 12.39 14.17
N GLY A 305 -2.92 12.90 15.33
CA GLY A 305 -2.91 14.31 15.64
C GLY A 305 -1.66 14.99 15.10
N GLY A 306 -1.88 16.00 14.25
CA GLY A 306 -1.04 17.20 14.18
C GLY A 306 0.25 17.09 13.36
N ASP A 307 0.26 17.74 12.19
CA ASP A 307 1.13 18.90 11.98
C ASP A 307 0.65 19.68 10.74
N ALA A 308 0.14 20.89 10.97
CA ALA A 308 -0.25 21.80 9.90
C ALA A 308 0.95 22.68 9.54
N GLY A 309 1.86 22.11 8.74
CA GLY A 309 2.97 22.83 8.13
C GLY A 309 2.49 23.76 7.01
N GLN A 310 2.45 25.05 7.34
CA GLN A 310 2.20 26.19 6.46
C GLN A 310 3.35 26.33 5.44
N TYR A 311 3.16 25.89 4.19
CA TYR A 311 4.13 26.15 3.12
C TYR A 311 3.82 27.47 2.42
N GLY A 312 4.73 28.42 2.65
CA GLY A 312 4.83 29.69 1.95
C GLY A 312 5.16 29.51 0.47
N ASN A 313 4.68 30.47 -0.30
CA ASN A 313 4.73 30.55 -1.74
C ASN A 313 5.99 31.35 -2.12
N ASP A 314 7.10 30.66 -2.42
CA ASP A 314 8.30 31.29 -2.97
C ASP A 314 8.43 30.97 -4.48
N GLN A 315 8.22 32.00 -5.28
CA GLN A 315 8.62 32.05 -6.69
C GLN A 315 10.15 32.12 -6.76
N GLN A 316 10.78 31.13 -7.38
CA GLN A 316 12.15 31.26 -7.86
C GLN A 316 12.27 30.93 -9.35
N ILE A 317 12.96 31.85 -10.01
CA ILE A 317 13.30 31.94 -11.42
C ILE A 317 14.34 30.86 -11.76
N GLN A 318 14.09 30.06 -12.80
CA GLN A 318 15.08 29.14 -13.37
C GLN A 318 16.13 29.88 -14.23
N PRO A 319 17.42 29.57 -14.10
CA PRO A 319 18.40 29.77 -15.16
C PRO A 319 18.49 28.52 -16.05
N GLN A 320 18.52 28.76 -17.37
CA GLN A 320 18.84 27.74 -18.38
C GLN A 320 20.30 27.31 -18.25
N MET A 321 20.55 26.00 -18.25
CA MET A 321 21.86 25.41 -18.53
C MET A 321 21.71 24.33 -19.61
N SER A 322 22.50 24.48 -20.66
CA SER A 322 22.56 23.60 -21.83
C SER A 322 23.57 22.47 -21.63
N GLY A 323 23.22 21.27 -22.10
CA GLY A 323 24.12 20.37 -22.83
C GLY A 323 25.05 19.44 -22.02
N TYR A 324 24.59 18.21 -21.78
CA TYR A 324 25.37 16.95 -21.74
C TYR A 324 24.36 15.86 -22.16
N GLY A 325 24.55 15.03 -23.18
CA GLY A 325 25.66 14.11 -23.44
C GLY A 325 25.09 12.69 -23.34
N ASP A 326 24.77 12.06 -24.48
CA ASP A 326 24.06 10.78 -24.60
C ASP A 326 24.72 9.64 -23.79
N MET A 327 24.05 9.17 -22.74
CA MET A 327 24.14 7.80 -22.25
C MET A 327 22.79 7.13 -22.46
N GLN A 328 22.76 6.04 -23.21
CA GLN A 328 21.58 5.20 -23.41
C GLN A 328 21.12 4.60 -22.07
N GLN A 329 20.22 5.31 -21.39
CA GLN A 329 19.45 4.76 -20.29
C GLN A 329 18.50 3.69 -20.83
N ALA A 330 18.43 2.55 -20.15
CA ALA A 330 17.38 1.56 -20.37
C ALA A 330 16.02 2.26 -20.18
N VAL A 331 15.30 2.46 -21.28
CA VAL A 331 14.00 3.15 -21.28
C VAL A 331 13.02 2.31 -20.48
N ASN A 332 12.63 2.81 -19.30
CA ASN A 332 11.55 2.22 -18.52
C ASN A 332 10.27 2.20 -19.39
N PRO A 333 9.74 1.02 -19.78
CA PRO A 333 8.61 0.93 -20.70
C PRO A 333 7.31 1.54 -20.12
N TYR A 334 7.32 1.87 -18.83
CA TYR A 334 6.21 2.51 -18.14
C TYR A 334 6.27 4.04 -18.16
N HIS A 335 7.36 4.67 -18.62
CA HIS A 335 7.48 6.14 -18.61
C HIS A 335 6.41 6.83 -19.50
N GLY A 336 5.97 6.15 -20.56
CA GLY A 336 4.88 6.61 -21.43
C GLY A 336 3.46 6.43 -20.87
N ALA A 337 3.28 5.66 -19.79
CA ALA A 337 1.97 5.42 -19.18
C ALA A 337 1.51 6.56 -18.26
N TYR A 338 2.36 7.57 -18.02
CA TYR A 338 2.11 8.68 -17.11
C TYR A 338 2.29 10.04 -17.78
N GLN A 339 1.65 10.30 -18.91
CA GLN A 339 1.51 11.69 -19.39
C GLN A 339 0.32 12.40 -18.72
N PRO A 340 0.45 13.68 -18.32
CA PRO A 340 -0.62 14.44 -17.71
C PRO A 340 -1.72 14.77 -18.73
N SER A 341 -2.88 14.11 -18.60
CA SER A 341 -4.11 14.45 -19.34
C SER A 341 -4.98 15.42 -18.51
N PRO A 342 -5.53 16.49 -19.11
CA PRO A 342 -6.27 17.53 -18.39
C PRO A 342 -7.70 17.14 -17.97
N ASN A 343 -8.16 15.89 -18.18
CA ASN A 343 -9.49 15.44 -17.76
C ASN A 343 -9.45 14.23 -16.81
N ALA A 344 -10.16 14.36 -15.69
CA ALA A 344 -9.99 13.67 -14.41
C ALA A 344 -10.42 12.18 -14.33
N THR A 345 -10.08 11.33 -15.28
CA THR A 345 -10.18 9.87 -15.10
C THR A 345 -8.91 9.19 -15.60
N ARG A 346 -7.99 8.87 -14.67
CA ARG A 346 -6.77 8.12 -14.96
C ARG A 346 -7.13 6.66 -15.23
N TYR A 347 -6.66 6.14 -16.35
CA TYR A 347 -6.59 4.70 -16.61
C TYR A 347 -5.11 4.31 -16.58
N MET A 348 -4.72 3.36 -15.72
CA MET A 348 -3.40 2.74 -15.80
C MET A 348 -3.43 1.67 -16.89
N THR A 349 -2.82 1.95 -18.04
CA THR A 349 -2.66 0.93 -19.09
C THR A 349 -1.38 0.14 -18.82
N SER A 350 -1.51 -1.16 -18.53
CA SER A 350 -0.38 -2.09 -18.52
C SER A 350 0.32 -2.05 -19.88
N PRO A 351 1.66 -1.98 -19.96
CA PRO A 351 2.36 -2.25 -21.20
C PRO A 351 2.07 -3.70 -21.63
N SER A 352 2.02 -3.91 -22.94
CA SER A 352 1.77 -5.21 -23.56
C SER A 352 2.86 -6.22 -23.15
N PRO A 353 2.53 -7.49 -22.85
CA PRO A 353 3.49 -8.54 -22.52
C PRO A 353 4.63 -8.74 -23.55
N ALA A 354 4.43 -8.30 -24.79
CA ALA A 354 5.43 -8.36 -25.86
C ALA A 354 6.70 -7.54 -25.58
N ALA A 355 6.65 -6.54 -24.70
CA ALA A 355 7.83 -5.72 -24.35
C ALA A 355 8.89 -6.48 -23.53
N TRP A 356 8.52 -7.62 -22.93
CA TRP A 356 9.41 -8.42 -22.08
C TRP A 356 10.14 -9.54 -22.82
N GLN A 357 9.74 -9.88 -24.05
CA GLN A 357 10.28 -11.05 -24.77
C GLN A 357 11.54 -10.80 -25.60
N ASN A 358 11.99 -9.54 -25.76
CA ASN A 358 13.11 -9.21 -26.64
C ASN A 358 14.43 -8.87 -25.93
N GLN A 359 14.55 -9.05 -24.62
CA GLN A 359 15.86 -8.97 -23.95
C GLN A 359 16.53 -10.34 -23.95
N VAL A 360 17.30 -10.62 -25.00
CA VAL A 360 18.25 -11.73 -25.03
C VAL A 360 19.37 -11.39 -24.04
N VAL A 361 19.37 -12.05 -22.88
CA VAL A 361 20.48 -12.01 -21.94
C VAL A 361 21.62 -12.81 -22.56
N GLN A 362 22.67 -12.13 -23.03
CA GLN A 362 23.94 -12.80 -23.33
C GLN A 362 24.63 -13.10 -22.00
N TYR A 363 24.88 -14.39 -21.76
CA TYR A 363 25.63 -14.91 -20.61
C TYR A 363 27.13 -14.71 -20.78
#